data_AF-A0A5C7QRH9-F1
#
_entry.id   AF-A0A5C7QRH9-F1
#
_cell.length_a   1.000
_cell.length_b   1.000
_cell.length_c   1.000
_cell.angle_alpha   90.00
_cell.angle_beta   90.00
_cell.angle_gamma   90.00
#
_symmetry.space_group_name_H-M   'P 1'
#
loop_
_entity.id
_entity.type
_entity.pdbx_description
1 polymer ?
#
loop_
_entity_poly.entity_id
_entity_poly.type
_entity_poly.pdbx_seq_one_letter_code
_entity_poly.pdbx_strand_id
1 'polypeptide(L)'
;MALSEFDRELIAATQSGLPLVARPYEAVGAMLGVSGERVSERLGQMLAEGLIRRIGAVPNHYRLGYTANGMTVWDVADERVDELGIQVGALPGVSHCYRRPR
;
A
#
# COMPACT_ATOMS: atom_id res chain seq x y z
N MET A 1 -9.33 -16.40 -0.85
CA MET A 1 -10.51 -16.14 -1.71
C MET A 1 -10.04 -15.95 -3.14
N ALA A 2 -10.74 -16.52 -4.12
CA ALA A 2 -10.42 -16.26 -5.53
C ALA A 2 -11.02 -14.91 -5.94
N LEU A 3 -10.22 -14.06 -6.60
CA LEU A 3 -10.70 -12.81 -7.17
C LEU A 3 -11.57 -13.11 -8.39
N SER A 4 -12.79 -12.55 -8.41
CA SER A 4 -13.65 -12.58 -9.60
C SER A 4 -13.02 -11.77 -10.74
N GLU A 5 -13.56 -11.93 -11.95
CA GLU A 5 -13.15 -11.12 -13.11
C GLU A 5 -13.36 -9.62 -12.83
N PHE A 6 -14.54 -9.25 -12.34
CA PHE A 6 -14.86 -7.88 -11.95
C PHE A 6 -13.90 -7.34 -10.87
N ASP A 7 -13.48 -8.17 -9.90
CA ASP A 7 -12.50 -7.72 -8.91
C ASP A 7 -11.18 -7.31 -9.55
N ARG A 8 -10.73 -8.07 -10.55
CA ARG A 8 -9.47 -7.79 -11.27
C ARG A 8 -9.58 -6.52 -12.10
N GLU A 9 -10.70 -6.32 -12.78
CA GLU A 9 -10.98 -5.10 -13.54
C GLU A 9 -11.06 -3.87 -12.64
N LEU A 10 -11.76 -3.98 -11.51
CA LEU A 10 -11.88 -2.91 -10.52
C LEU A 10 -10.52 -2.55 -9.90
N ILE A 11 -9.71 -3.54 -9.56
CA ILE A 11 -8.34 -3.32 -9.07
C ILE A 11 -7.51 -2.64 -10.16
N ALA A 12 -7.55 -3.14 -11.39
CA ALA A 12 -6.79 -2.55 -12.50
C ALA A 12 -7.20 -1.09 -12.78
N ALA A 13 -8.49 -0.77 -12.70
CA ALA A 13 -9.01 0.58 -12.89
C ALA A 13 -8.63 1.55 -11.76
N THR A 14 -8.31 1.05 -10.56
CA THR A 14 -8.09 1.88 -9.37
C THR A 14 -6.68 1.81 -8.79
N GLN A 15 -5.80 0.94 -9.30
CA GLN A 15 -4.42 0.76 -8.79
C GLN A 15 -3.56 2.03 -8.90
N SER A 16 -3.83 2.89 -9.87
CA SER A 16 -3.15 4.19 -10.04
C SER A 16 -3.79 5.31 -9.20
N GLY A 17 -4.83 4.99 -8.43
CA GLY A 17 -5.63 5.93 -7.65
C GLY A 17 -7.02 6.13 -8.24
N LEU A 18 -7.92 6.71 -7.43
CA LEU A 18 -9.25 7.11 -7.88
C LEU A 18 -9.17 8.40 -8.71
N PRO A 19 -10.02 8.58 -9.74
CA PRO A 19 -10.14 9.83 -10.47
C PRO A 19 -10.43 11.01 -9.54
N LEU A 20 -9.71 12.12 -9.69
CA LEU A 20 -9.89 13.33 -8.89
C LEU A 20 -11.04 14.19 -9.42
N VAL A 21 -12.26 13.68 -9.31
CA VAL A 21 -13.52 14.32 -9.71
C VAL A 21 -14.52 14.28 -8.56
N ALA A 22 -15.61 15.03 -8.66
CA ALA A 22 -16.62 15.11 -7.60
C ALA A 22 -17.28 13.75 -7.26
N ARG A 23 -17.37 12.84 -8.24
CA ARG A 23 -18.01 11.53 -8.10
C ARG A 23 -17.09 10.41 -8.61
N PRO A 24 -16.03 10.06 -7.87
CA PRO A 24 -14.98 9.16 -8.33
C PRO A 24 -15.48 7.75 -8.62
N TYR A 25 -16.40 7.22 -7.81
CA TYR A 25 -16.94 5.87 -8.02
C TYR A 25 -17.84 5.79 -9.25
N GLU A 26 -18.57 6.86 -9.58
CA GLU A 26 -19.35 6.92 -10.83
C GLU A 26 -18.43 6.95 -12.05
N ALA A 27 -17.31 7.69 -11.98
CA ALA A 27 -16.33 7.70 -13.07
C ALA A 27 -15.72 6.32 -13.30
N VAL A 28 -15.36 5.60 -12.23
CA VAL A 28 -14.88 4.21 -12.33
C VAL A 28 -15.98 3.27 -12.83
N GLY A 29 -17.22 3.45 -12.36
CA GLY A 29 -18.36 2.66 -12.81
C GLY A 29 -18.59 2.81 -14.32
N ALA A 30 -18.53 4.04 -14.84
CA ALA A 30 -18.64 4.31 -16.27
C ALA A 30 -17.51 3.63 -17.09
N MET A 31 -16.28 3.57 -16.57
CA MET A 31 -15.17 2.85 -17.22
C MET A 31 -15.40 1.34 -17.30
N LEU A 32 -16.09 0.77 -16.30
CA LEU A 32 -16.33 -0.67 -16.16
C LEU A 32 -17.73 -1.12 -16.59
N GLY A 33 -18.58 -0.21 -17.06
CA GLY A 33 -19.96 -0.50 -17.45
C GLY A 33 -20.90 -0.86 -16.29
N VAL A 34 -20.63 -0.36 -15.07
CA VAL A 34 -21.44 -0.62 -13.86
C VAL A 34 -21.80 0.67 -13.13
N SER A 35 -22.70 0.60 -12.14
CA SER A 35 -23.03 1.75 -11.31
C SER A 35 -21.89 2.14 -10.36
N GLY A 36 -21.81 3.42 -9.99
CA GLY A 36 -20.88 3.88 -8.96
C GLY A 36 -21.15 3.25 -7.58
N GLU A 37 -22.41 2.91 -7.29
CA GLU A 37 -22.80 2.18 -6.08
C GLU A 37 -22.12 0.82 -6.03
N ARG A 38 -22.19 0.04 -7.13
CA ARG A 38 -21.54 -1.27 -7.24
C ARG A 38 -20.04 -1.20 -7.00
N VAL A 39 -19.39 -0.16 -7.54
CA VAL A 39 -17.96 0.12 -7.31
C VAL A 39 -17.70 0.38 -5.83
N SER A 40 -18.45 1.31 -5.22
CA SER A 40 -18.25 1.71 -3.82
C SER A 40 -18.50 0.56 -2.84
N GLU A 41 -19.55 -0.24 -3.07
CA GLU A 41 -19.88 -1.42 -2.28
C GLU A 41 -18.76 -2.46 -2.37
N ARG A 42 -18.27 -2.74 -3.58
CA ARG A 42 -17.26 -3.78 -3.73
C ARG A 42 -15.91 -3.36 -3.15
N LEU A 43 -15.50 -2.12 -3.34
CA LEU A 43 -14.30 -1.57 -2.68
C LEU A 43 -14.45 -1.60 -1.15
N GLY A 44 -15.64 -1.30 -0.61
CA GLY A 44 -15.94 -1.40 0.81
C GLY A 44 -15.83 -2.83 1.35
N GLN A 45 -16.35 -3.82 0.62
CA GLN A 45 -16.21 -5.23 0.95
C GLN A 45 -14.74 -5.67 0.94
N MET A 46 -13.99 -5.32 -0.11
CA MET A 46 -12.56 -5.64 -0.19
C MET A 46 -11.76 -5.01 0.97
N LEU A 47 -12.15 -3.82 1.43
CA LEU A 47 -11.55 -3.18 2.59
C LEU A 47 -11.88 -3.95 3.88
N ALA A 48 -13.14 -4.36 4.08
CA ALA A 48 -13.56 -5.14 5.24
C ALA A 48 -12.95 -6.54 5.29
N GLU A 49 -12.75 -7.17 4.13
CA GLU A 49 -12.10 -8.48 3.96
C GLU A 49 -10.56 -8.40 4.07
N GLY A 50 -9.98 -7.20 4.08
CA GLY A 50 -8.53 -6.99 4.10
C GLY A 50 -7.82 -7.22 2.75
N LEU A 51 -8.57 -7.42 1.66
CA LEU A 51 -8.04 -7.47 0.30
C LEU A 51 -7.43 -6.13 -0.11
N ILE A 52 -8.12 -5.03 0.22
CA ILE A 52 -7.58 -3.68 0.16
C ILE A 52 -7.22 -3.27 1.58
N ARG A 53 -5.97 -2.90 1.82
CA ARG A 53 -5.52 -2.49 3.17
C ARG A 53 -5.99 -1.09 3.57
N ARG A 54 -6.11 -0.18 2.59
CA ARG A 54 -6.46 1.23 2.83
C ARG A 54 -6.91 1.90 1.54
N ILE A 55 -7.92 2.76 1.64
CA ILE A 55 -8.27 3.77 0.62
C ILE A 55 -8.02 5.14 1.27
N GLY A 56 -7.12 5.93 0.70
CA GLY A 56 -6.77 7.24 1.27
C GLY A 56 -5.69 7.96 0.47
N ALA A 57 -5.39 9.19 0.89
CA ALA A 57 -4.34 9.99 0.27
C ALA A 57 -2.96 9.37 0.50
N VAL A 58 -2.15 9.32 -0.55
CA VAL A 58 -0.73 8.93 -0.49
C VAL A 58 0.10 10.17 -0.80
N PRO A 59 0.54 10.92 0.23
CA PRO A 59 1.34 12.11 0.00
C PRO A 59 2.72 11.74 -0.55
N ASN A 60 3.23 12.59 -1.43
CA ASN A 60 4.60 12.46 -1.91
C ASN A 60 5.57 12.93 -0.82
N HIS A 61 6.28 11.99 -0.19
CA HIS A 61 7.20 12.28 0.93
C HIS A 61 8.33 13.25 0.56
N TYR A 62 8.77 13.30 -0.72
CA TYR A 62 9.74 14.29 -1.17
C TYR A 62 9.19 15.72 -1.09
N ARG A 63 7.91 15.91 -1.41
CA ARG A 63 7.24 17.20 -1.25
C ARG A 63 6.99 17.58 0.22
N LEU A 64 7.16 16.64 1.15
CA LEU A 64 7.02 16.86 2.60
C LEU A 64 8.36 17.15 3.29
N GLY A 65 9.47 17.29 2.55
CA GLY A 65 10.77 17.69 3.09
C GLY A 65 11.75 16.54 3.38
N TYR A 66 11.39 15.29 3.06
CA TYR A 66 12.34 14.18 3.07
C TYR A 66 13.19 14.21 1.79
N THR A 67 14.48 14.51 1.92
CA THR A 67 15.37 14.75 0.76
C THR A 67 16.11 13.51 0.29
N ALA A 68 16.30 12.52 1.15
CA ALA A 68 17.04 11.31 0.83
C ALA A 68 16.50 10.10 1.62
N ASN A 69 16.67 8.91 1.04
CA ASN A 69 16.52 7.63 1.70
C ASN A 69 17.88 6.93 1.73
N GLY A 70 18.21 6.25 2.82
CA GLY A 70 19.45 5.47 2.95
C GLY A 70 19.15 3.98 3.07
N MET A 71 19.91 3.15 2.35
CA MET A 71 19.91 1.70 2.53
C MET A 71 21.34 1.25 2.83
N THR A 72 21.54 0.64 3.99
CA THR A 72 22.83 0.11 4.45
C THR A 72 22.69 -1.38 4.70
N VAL A 73 23.73 -2.15 4.39
CA VAL A 73 23.80 -3.58 4.67
C VAL A 73 25.00 -3.80 5.59
N TRP A 74 24.81 -4.62 6.61
CA TRP A 74 25.79 -4.89 7.64
C TRP A 74 26.05 -6.39 7.70
N ASP A 75 27.31 -6.78 7.75
CA ASP A 75 27.69 -8.15 8.09
C ASP A 75 27.75 -8.25 9.61
N VAL A 76 26.84 -9.03 10.19
CA VAL A 76 26.63 -9.14 11.64
C VAL A 76 26.75 -10.60 12.04
N ALA A 77 27.42 -10.85 13.17
CA ALA A 77 27.51 -12.18 13.75
C ALA A 77 26.11 -12.71 14.11
N ASP A 78 25.81 -13.97 13.79
CA ASP A 78 24.46 -14.55 13.83
C ASP A 78 23.83 -14.47 15.22
N GLU A 79 24.65 -14.65 16.26
CA GLU A 79 24.26 -14.57 17.66
C GLU A 79 23.87 -13.15 18.13
N ARG A 80 24.21 -12.11 17.36
CA ARG A 80 23.92 -10.70 17.68
C ARG A 80 22.81 -10.09 16.83
N VAL A 81 22.36 -10.78 15.79
CA VAL A 81 21.43 -10.21 14.80
C VAL A 81 20.12 -9.74 15.44
N ASP A 82 19.56 -10.53 16.34
CA ASP A 82 18.26 -10.21 16.95
C ASP A 82 18.36 -9.01 17.89
N GLU A 83 19.40 -8.97 18.74
CA GLU A 83 19.67 -7.85 19.65
C GLU A 83 19.90 -6.53 18.88
N LEU A 84 20.84 -6.55 17.91
CA LEU A 84 21.20 -5.38 17.13
C LEU A 84 20.07 -4.95 16.19
N GLY A 85 19.32 -5.90 15.63
CA GLY A 85 18.17 -5.63 14.77
C GLY A 85 17.06 -4.86 15.49
N ILE A 86 16.79 -5.19 16.76
CA ILE A 86 15.83 -4.45 17.60
C ILE A 86 16.34 -3.03 17.85
N GLN A 87 17.61 -2.86 18.22
CA GLN A 87 18.20 -1.55 18.51
C GLN A 87 18.18 -0.64 17.27
N VAL A 88 18.58 -1.15 16.11
CA VAL A 88 18.56 -0.40 14.84
C VAL A 88 17.12 -0.09 14.42
N GLY A 89 16.21 -1.05 14.52
CA GLY A 89 14.78 -0.87 14.18
C GLY A 89 14.07 0.18 15.04
N ALA A 90 14.57 0.45 16.25
CA ALA A 90 14.04 1.46 17.16
C ALA A 90 14.53 2.89 16.86
N LEU A 91 15.49 3.07 15.94
CA LEU A 91 16.00 4.40 15.60
C LEU A 91 14.93 5.24 14.88
N PRO A 92 14.75 6.53 15.23
CA PRO A 92 13.66 7.36 14.68
C PRO A 92 13.59 7.48 13.15
N GLY A 93 14.71 7.28 12.45
CA GLY A 93 14.78 7.33 10.98
C GLY A 93 14.69 5.97 10.28
N VAL A 94 14.64 4.87 11.04
CA VAL A 94 14.60 3.52 10.48
C VAL A 94 13.15 3.09 10.32
N SER A 95 12.68 3.10 9.08
CA SER A 95 11.33 2.62 8.75
C SER A 95 11.23 1.10 8.67
N HIS A 96 12.34 0.44 8.32
CA HIS A 96 12.39 -1.01 8.17
C HIS A 96 13.78 -1.54 8.55
N CYS A 97 13.83 -2.63 9.31
CA CYS A 97 15.04 -3.36 9.64
C CYS A 97 14.78 -4.85 9.43
N TYR A 98 15.54 -5.49 8.53
CA TYR A 98 15.32 -6.88 8.14
C TYR A 98 16.57 -7.73 8.36
N ARG A 99 16.40 -8.89 8.99
CA ARG A 99 17.36 -9.99 8.90
C ARG A 99 17.19 -10.68 7.55
N ARG A 100 18.26 -10.75 6.76
CA ARG A 100 18.34 -11.58 5.55
C ARG A 100 19.37 -12.67 5.80
N PRO A 101 18.96 -13.95 5.97
CA PRO A 101 19.91 -15.05 6.15
C PRO A 101 20.90 -15.14 4.99
N ARG A 102 22.12 -15.61 5.29
CA ARG A 102 23.13 -15.92 4.27
C ARG A 102 22.71 -17.12 3.43
#